data_AF-A0A2V2RW08-F1
#
_entry.id   AF-A0A2V2RW08-F1
#
_cell.length_a   1.000
_cell.length_b   1.000
_cell.length_c   1.000
_cell.angle_alpha   90.00
_cell.angle_beta   90.00
_cell.angle_gamma   90.00
#
_symmetry.space_group_name_H-M   'P 1'
#
loop_
_entity.id
_entity.type
_entity.pdbx_description
1 polymer ?
#
loop_
_entity_poly.entity_id
_entity_poly.type
_entity_poly.pdbx_seq_one_letter_code
_entity_poly.pdbx_strand_id
1 'polypeptide(L)'
;MTGLIIHRALMVGIAALFLFGCKSSVETGKPLGFPPEKDAKLFAAASVVLSTMTNQYGRPIDGIILQDASLVRDVDDLKRSNSATYVIFWDFLLGNMVDGAYWQQQADKRPGLGIPVMDTHSTKATIVSVNTNRVVTGVKSVRVAHVRISVDTNDFSRVYPP
;
A
#
# COMPACT_ATOMS: atom_id res chain seq x y z
N MET A 1 -49.14 1.75 31.10
CA MET A 1 -48.65 2.34 29.83
C MET A 1 -47.19 2.79 29.98
N THR A 2 -46.26 1.88 30.28
CA THR A 2 -44.84 2.22 30.56
C THR A 2 -43.83 1.29 29.87
N GLY A 3 -44.30 0.28 29.13
CA GLY A 3 -43.43 -0.71 28.47
C GLY A 3 -42.92 -0.32 27.08
N LEU A 4 -43.44 0.75 26.46
CA LEU A 4 -43.16 1.06 25.05
C LEU A 4 -41.98 2.04 24.83
N ILE A 5 -41.48 2.68 25.89
CA ILE A 5 -40.43 3.71 25.76
C ILE A 5 -39.02 3.09 25.85
N ILE A 6 -38.85 2.00 26.60
CA ILE A 6 -37.53 1.38 26.82
C ILE A 6 -37.00 0.68 25.56
N HIS A 7 -37.88 0.14 24.72
CA HIS A 7 -37.48 -0.54 23.48
C HIS A 7 -36.97 0.40 22.38
N ARG A 8 -37.36 1.68 22.41
CA ARG A 8 -36.92 2.66 21.40
C ARG A 8 -35.54 3.27 21.71
N ALA A 9 -35.15 3.34 22.99
CA ALA A 9 -33.84 3.87 23.37
C ALA A 9 -32.69 2.86 23.09
N LEU A 10 -32.94 1.56 23.28
CA LEU A 10 -31.92 0.52 23.08
C LEU A 10 -31.54 0.33 21.60
N MET A 11 -32.50 0.49 20.68
CA MET A 11 -32.27 0.39 19.23
C MET A 11 -31.47 1.56 18.65
N VAL A 12 -31.57 2.75 19.23
CA VAL A 12 -30.80 3.93 18.78
C VAL A 12 -29.34 3.84 19.23
N GLY A 13 -29.06 3.24 20.40
CA GLY A 13 -27.71 3.02 20.89
C GLY A 13 -26.90 2.00 20.06
N ILE A 14 -27.55 0.97 19.53
CA ILE A 14 -26.90 -0.06 18.71
C ILE A 14 -26.67 0.44 17.27
N ALA A 15 -27.59 1.24 16.71
CA ALA A 15 -27.40 1.83 15.38
C ALA A 15 -26.25 2.85 15.32
N ALA A 16 -25.98 3.57 16.42
CA ALA A 16 -24.87 4.54 16.50
C ALA A 16 -23.48 3.87 16.50
N LEU A 17 -23.37 2.63 16.99
CA LEU A 17 -22.12 1.85 16.96
C LEU A 17 -21.80 1.27 15.57
N PHE A 18 -22.79 1.11 14.69
CA PHE A 18 -22.58 0.65 13.32
C PHE A 18 -22.16 1.75 12.33
N LEU A 19 -22.27 3.03 12.70
CA LEU A 19 -21.92 4.15 11.82
C LEU A 19 -20.44 4.58 11.89
N PHE A 20 -19.64 4.02 12.80
CA PHE A 20 -18.19 4.31 12.92
C PHE A 20 -17.29 3.30 12.18
N GLY A 21 -17.86 2.37 11.43
CA GLY A 21 -17.15 1.21 10.88
C GLY A 21 -16.45 1.38 9.52
N CYS A 22 -16.67 2.47 8.79
CA CYS A 22 -15.97 2.73 7.52
C CYS A 22 -14.92 3.83 7.70
N LYS A 23 -13.92 3.59 8.57
CA LYS A 23 -12.76 4.47 8.64
C LYS A 23 -11.89 4.23 7.42
N SER A 24 -11.69 5.27 6.62
CA SER A 24 -10.67 5.25 5.56
C SER A 24 -9.32 4.90 6.20
N SER A 25 -8.65 3.87 5.68
CA SER A 25 -7.36 3.39 6.20
C SER A 25 -6.22 4.40 6.05
N VAL A 26 -6.45 5.48 5.30
CA VAL A 26 -5.47 6.52 4.98
C VAL A 26 -6.11 7.90 5.10
N GLU A 27 -5.82 8.60 6.21
CA GLU A 27 -6.32 9.95 6.47
C GLU A 27 -5.27 10.75 7.23
N THR A 28 -5.03 11.99 6.80
CA THR A 28 -4.10 12.90 7.46
C THR A 28 -4.48 13.12 8.93
N GLY A 29 -3.48 13.12 9.80
CA GLY A 29 -3.67 13.29 11.25
C GLY A 29 -4.01 12.00 11.99
N LYS A 30 -4.18 10.86 11.30
CA LYS A 30 -4.40 9.55 11.91
C LYS A 30 -3.18 8.64 11.75
N PRO A 31 -2.97 7.64 12.63
CA PRO A 31 -1.98 6.61 12.41
C PRO A 31 -2.26 5.88 11.09
N LEU A 32 -1.20 5.56 10.33
CA LEU A 32 -1.35 4.73 9.13
C LEU A 32 -1.85 3.34 9.53
N GLY A 33 -3.02 2.96 9.00
CA GLY A 33 -3.56 1.63 9.14
C GLY A 33 -3.11 0.71 8.00
N PHE A 34 -3.10 -0.60 8.25
CA PHE A 34 -2.99 -1.57 7.17
C PHE A 34 -4.30 -1.56 6.36
N PRO A 35 -4.26 -1.52 5.01
CA PRO A 35 -5.46 -1.50 4.18
C PRO A 35 -6.36 -2.72 4.46
N PRO A 36 -7.66 -2.54 4.75
CA PRO A 36 -8.59 -3.65 4.99
C PRO A 36 -8.99 -4.40 3.71
N GLU A 37 -8.80 -3.79 2.54
CA GLU A 37 -9.13 -4.37 1.25
C GLU A 37 -8.18 -5.52 0.93
N LYS A 38 -8.75 -6.71 0.68
CA LYS A 38 -8.01 -7.95 0.38
C LYS A 38 -6.97 -7.79 -0.73
N ASP A 39 -7.29 -6.96 -1.71
CA ASP A 39 -6.51 -6.80 -2.93
C ASP A 39 -5.51 -5.63 -2.84
N ALA A 40 -5.56 -4.86 -1.74
CA ALA A 40 -4.64 -3.77 -1.53
C ALA A 40 -3.26 -4.31 -1.10
N LYS A 41 -2.21 -3.78 -1.72
CA LYS A 41 -0.82 -4.07 -1.35
C LYS A 41 -0.14 -2.81 -0.85
N LEU A 42 0.54 -2.93 0.28
CA LEU A 42 1.23 -1.84 0.95
C LEU A 42 2.74 -2.03 0.84
N PHE A 43 3.44 -1.02 0.32
CA PHE A 43 4.89 -0.98 0.25
C PHE A 43 5.40 0.16 1.13
N ALA A 44 6.43 -0.11 1.93
CA ALA A 44 7.31 0.91 2.47
C ALA A 44 8.38 1.20 1.42
N ALA A 45 8.79 2.45 1.23
CA ALA A 45 9.86 2.83 0.30
C ALA A 45 10.71 3.96 0.87
N ALA A 46 12.02 3.96 0.60
CA ALA A 46 12.87 5.09 0.97
C ALA A 46 12.49 6.36 0.19
N SER A 47 12.17 6.21 -1.09
CA SER A 47 11.71 7.30 -1.95
C SER A 47 10.72 6.84 -3.01
N VAL A 48 9.94 7.78 -3.53
CA VAL A 48 8.96 7.55 -4.58
C VAL A 48 9.13 8.62 -5.66
N VAL A 49 9.36 8.19 -6.89
CA VAL A 49 9.50 9.08 -8.06
C VAL A 49 8.34 8.82 -9.02
N LEU A 50 7.59 9.87 -9.34
CA LEU A 50 6.63 9.86 -10.44
C LEU A 50 7.37 10.24 -11.71
N SER A 51 7.27 9.40 -12.75
CA SER A 51 7.94 9.64 -14.03
C SER A 51 7.08 9.14 -15.16
N THR A 52 7.26 9.73 -16.34
CA THR A 52 6.82 9.11 -17.58
C THR A 52 7.74 7.93 -17.89
N MET A 53 7.17 6.79 -18.30
CA MET A 53 7.88 5.59 -18.73
C MET A 53 7.41 5.18 -20.13
N THR A 54 8.28 4.55 -20.90
CA THR A 54 7.93 4.05 -22.24
C THR A 54 7.42 2.61 -22.12
N ASN A 55 6.24 2.33 -22.69
CA ASN A 55 5.70 0.97 -22.73
C ASN A 55 6.26 0.13 -23.88
N GLN A 56 5.89 -1.16 -23.93
CA GLN A 56 6.30 -2.08 -25.00
C GLN A 56 5.98 -1.61 -26.43
N TYR A 57 5.05 -0.66 -26.59
CA TYR A 57 4.68 -0.06 -27.88
C TYR A 57 5.39 1.28 -28.16
N GLY A 58 6.39 1.66 -27.35
CA GLY A 58 7.11 2.92 -27.51
C GLY A 58 6.34 4.16 -27.03
N ARG A 59 5.19 4.00 -26.36
CA ARG A 59 4.35 5.13 -25.93
C ARG A 59 4.70 5.59 -24.51
N PRO A 60 4.77 6.91 -24.26
CA PRO A 60 4.93 7.44 -22.91
C PRO A 60 3.65 7.20 -22.10
N ILE A 61 3.81 6.69 -20.88
CA ILE A 61 2.71 6.48 -19.95
C ILE A 61 3.13 6.82 -18.52
N ASP A 62 2.16 7.07 -17.65
CA ASP A 62 2.40 7.42 -16.26
C ASP A 62 2.98 6.23 -15.48
N GLY A 63 4.12 6.44 -14.84
CA GLY A 63 4.81 5.44 -14.05
C GLY A 63 5.19 5.93 -12.66
N ILE A 64 5.43 4.96 -11.78
CA ILE A 64 5.93 5.18 -10.43
C ILE A 64 7.15 4.29 -10.19
N ILE A 65 8.19 4.89 -9.63
CA ILE A 65 9.41 4.21 -9.20
C ILE A 65 9.43 4.24 -7.68
N LEU A 66 9.39 3.07 -7.06
CA LEU A 66 9.65 2.91 -5.63
C LEU A 66 11.13 2.58 -5.46
N GLN A 67 11.88 3.39 -4.72
CA GLN A 67 13.28 3.11 -4.41
C GLN A 67 13.40 2.49 -3.04
N ASP A 68 14.23 1.45 -2.92
CA ASP A 68 14.53 0.72 -1.69
C ASP A 68 13.25 0.36 -0.94
N ALA A 69 12.41 -0.42 -1.64
CA ALA A 69 11.05 -0.71 -1.21
C ALA A 69 10.87 -2.13 -0.69
N SER A 70 9.98 -2.25 0.28
CA SER A 70 9.67 -3.45 1.04
C SER A 70 8.17 -3.68 1.09
N LEU A 71 7.75 -4.92 0.82
CA LEU A 71 6.35 -5.31 0.97
C LEU A 71 6.01 -5.44 2.46
N VAL A 72 5.00 -4.68 2.87
CA VAL A 72 4.38 -4.77 4.20
C VAL A 72 3.25 -5.79 4.09
N ARG A 73 3.42 -6.96 4.72
CA ARG A 73 2.49 -8.09 4.56
C ARG A 73 1.34 -8.07 5.56
N ASP A 74 1.57 -7.45 6.71
CA ASP A 74 0.62 -7.40 7.82
C ASP A 74 0.86 -6.18 8.72
N VAL A 75 0.05 -6.08 9.76
CA VAL A 75 0.12 -5.01 10.76
C VAL A 75 1.44 -5.03 11.55
N ASP A 76 2.06 -6.18 11.76
CA ASP A 76 3.29 -6.29 12.53
C ASP A 76 4.52 -5.91 11.70
N ASP A 77 4.52 -6.21 10.40
CA ASP A 77 5.44 -5.65 9.42
C ASP A 77 5.32 -4.11 9.38
N LEU A 78 4.08 -3.59 9.35
CA LEU A 78 3.84 -2.15 9.37
C LEU A 78 4.37 -1.52 10.67
N LYS A 79 4.21 -2.21 11.81
CA LYS A 79 4.74 -1.78 13.11
C LYS A 79 6.27 -1.84 13.19
N ARG A 80 6.95 -2.67 12.39
CA ARG A 80 8.42 -2.73 12.38
C ARG A 80 9.08 -1.79 11.36
N SER A 81 8.35 -1.37 10.32
CA SER A 81 8.85 -0.46 9.30
C SER A 81 9.25 0.92 9.86
N ASN A 82 10.47 1.37 9.56
CA ASN A 82 10.96 2.71 9.90
C ASN A 82 10.83 3.71 8.74
N SER A 83 10.21 3.30 7.63
CA SER A 83 10.04 4.21 6.49
C SER A 83 9.08 5.36 6.81
N ALA A 84 9.38 6.53 6.24
CA ALA A 84 8.52 7.71 6.25
C ALA A 84 7.54 7.76 5.06
N THR A 85 7.74 6.91 4.04
CA THR A 85 6.93 6.92 2.82
C THR A 85 6.38 5.53 2.54
N TYR A 86 5.08 5.48 2.28
CA TYR A 86 4.36 4.27 1.94
C TYR A 86 3.59 4.45 0.64
N VAL A 87 3.42 3.36 -0.11
CA VAL A 87 2.61 3.32 -1.33
C VAL A 87 1.61 2.18 -1.22
N ILE A 88 0.34 2.51 -1.41
CA ILE A 88 -0.75 1.54 -1.45
C ILE A 88 -1.23 1.41 -2.88
N PHE A 89 -1.17 0.20 -3.42
CA PHE A 89 -1.85 -0.17 -4.65
C PHE A 89 -3.18 -0.81 -4.28
N TRP A 90 -4.29 -0.26 -4.76
CA TRP A 90 -5.64 -0.70 -4.36
C TRP A 90 -6.24 -1.76 -5.29
N ASP A 91 -5.52 -2.11 -6.35
CA ASP A 91 -6.02 -2.95 -7.43
C ASP A 91 -5.40 -4.34 -7.38
N PHE A 92 -6.25 -5.36 -7.58
CA PHE A 92 -5.87 -6.77 -7.56
C PHE A 92 -4.79 -7.11 -8.58
N LEU A 93 -4.86 -6.58 -9.80
CA LEU A 93 -3.94 -6.94 -10.87
C LEU A 93 -2.55 -6.38 -10.56
N LEU A 94 -2.47 -5.08 -10.26
CA LEU A 94 -1.19 -4.49 -9.89
C LEU A 94 -0.68 -5.07 -8.57
N GLY A 95 -1.54 -5.22 -7.57
CA GLY A 95 -1.19 -5.82 -6.29
C GLY A 95 -0.60 -7.22 -6.41
N ASN A 96 -1.26 -8.13 -7.13
CA ASN A 96 -0.78 -9.51 -7.26
C ASN A 96 0.42 -9.66 -8.19
N MET A 97 0.54 -8.83 -9.23
CA MET A 97 1.73 -8.85 -10.08
C MET A 97 2.97 -8.40 -9.32
N VAL A 98 2.82 -7.40 -8.44
CA VAL A 98 3.92 -6.90 -7.61
C VAL A 98 4.23 -7.87 -6.47
N ASP A 99 3.24 -8.62 -5.95
CA ASP A 99 3.42 -9.64 -4.90
C ASP A 99 4.04 -10.96 -5.41
N GLY A 100 3.62 -11.45 -6.58
CA GLY A 100 4.00 -12.78 -7.09
C GLY A 100 5.31 -12.82 -7.88
N ALA A 101 5.25 -12.48 -9.17
CA ALA A 101 6.35 -12.73 -10.11
C ALA A 101 7.61 -11.87 -9.82
N TYR A 102 7.43 -10.72 -9.19
CA TYR A 102 8.50 -9.76 -8.94
C TYR A 102 9.36 -10.12 -7.71
N TRP A 103 8.74 -10.47 -6.58
CA TRP A 103 9.46 -10.92 -5.39
C TRP A 103 10.18 -12.25 -5.62
N GLN A 104 9.54 -13.16 -6.37
CA GLN A 104 10.16 -14.42 -6.76
C GLN A 104 11.39 -14.17 -7.64
N GLN A 105 11.31 -13.26 -8.61
CA GLN A 105 12.48 -12.88 -9.42
C GLN A 105 13.60 -12.19 -8.64
N GLN A 106 13.29 -11.44 -7.57
CA GLN A 106 14.30 -10.81 -6.72
C GLN A 106 14.95 -11.80 -5.76
N ALA A 107 14.19 -12.77 -5.23
CA ALA A 107 14.74 -13.91 -4.50
C ALA A 107 15.66 -14.78 -5.39
N ASP A 108 15.36 -14.87 -6.69
CA ASP A 108 16.09 -15.71 -7.64
C ASP A 108 17.29 -15.01 -8.32
N LYS A 109 17.39 -13.67 -8.31
CA LYS A 109 18.37 -12.94 -9.15
C LYS A 109 19.54 -12.34 -8.37
N ARG A 110 20.63 -13.09 -8.46
CA ARG A 110 22.02 -12.68 -8.73
C ARG A 110 22.25 -11.17 -8.96
N PRO A 111 23.20 -10.53 -8.26
CA PRO A 111 23.53 -9.11 -8.43
C PRO A 111 23.87 -8.78 -9.90
N GLY A 112 23.21 -7.75 -10.46
CA GLY A 112 23.51 -7.21 -11.80
C GLY A 112 22.38 -7.20 -12.83
N LEU A 113 21.20 -7.76 -12.53
CA LEU A 113 20.02 -7.61 -13.38
C LEU A 113 19.25 -6.34 -12.95
N GLY A 114 19.13 -5.38 -13.87
CA GLY A 114 18.45 -4.11 -13.62
C GLY A 114 17.00 -4.29 -13.12
N ILE A 115 16.46 -3.22 -12.55
CA ILE A 115 15.13 -3.22 -11.94
C ILE A 115 14.06 -3.56 -13.01
N PRO A 116 13.31 -4.66 -12.87
CA PRO A 116 12.28 -5.01 -13.85
C PRO A 116 11.15 -3.97 -13.83
N VAL A 117 10.66 -3.63 -15.02
CA VAL A 117 9.49 -2.77 -15.22
C VAL A 117 8.27 -3.67 -15.34
N MET A 118 7.20 -3.34 -14.62
CA MET A 118 5.92 -4.03 -14.71
C MET A 118 4.92 -3.17 -15.46
N ASP A 119 4.44 -3.68 -16.60
CA ASP A 119 3.46 -3.03 -17.46
C ASP A 119 2.05 -3.43 -17.02
N THR A 120 1.21 -2.46 -16.63
CA THR A 120 -0.17 -2.70 -16.18
C THR A 120 -1.15 -1.72 -16.85
N HIS A 121 -2.45 -2.00 -16.73
CA HIS A 121 -3.46 -0.98 -17.03
C HIS A 121 -3.35 0.15 -15.98
N SER A 122 -3.72 1.38 -16.35
CA SER A 122 -3.62 2.52 -15.44
C SER A 122 -4.55 2.34 -14.23
N THR A 123 -3.96 2.27 -13.04
CA THR A 123 -4.66 2.04 -11.78
C THR A 123 -4.27 3.05 -10.72
N LYS A 124 -5.03 3.09 -9.62
CA LYS A 124 -4.84 4.03 -8.52
C LYS A 124 -3.74 3.53 -7.59
N ALA A 125 -2.73 4.39 -7.36
CA ALA A 125 -1.80 4.26 -6.26
C ALA A 125 -1.98 5.43 -5.29
N THR A 126 -1.90 5.17 -3.99
CA THR A 126 -1.89 6.21 -2.96
C THR A 126 -0.51 6.27 -2.32
N ILE A 127 0.15 7.39 -2.46
CA ILE A 127 1.41 7.70 -1.77
C ILE A 127 1.05 8.36 -0.45
N VAL A 128 1.62 7.84 0.64
CA VAL A 128 1.36 8.28 2.00
C VAL A 128 2.69 8.67 2.64
N SER A 129 2.75 9.87 3.20
CA SER A 129 3.86 10.32 4.02
C SER A 129 3.44 10.29 5.49
N VAL A 130 4.34 9.83 6.37
CA VAL A 130 4.11 9.79 7.81
C VAL A 130 5.24 10.51 8.56
N ASN A 131 4.96 10.97 9.78
CA ASN A 131 5.99 11.48 10.68
C ASN A 131 6.64 10.36 11.51
N THR A 132 7.56 10.73 12.42
CA THR A 132 8.25 9.79 13.33
C THR A 132 7.31 9.01 14.24
N ASN A 133 6.12 9.55 14.54
CA ASN A 133 5.07 8.89 15.32
C ASN A 133 4.09 8.08 14.44
N ARG A 134 4.40 7.94 13.15
CA ARG A 134 3.61 7.23 12.13
C ARG A 134 2.20 7.77 11.92
N VAL A 135 2.02 9.03 12.24
CA VAL A 135 0.83 9.78 11.90
C VAL A 135 0.98 10.26 10.46
N VAL A 136 -0.05 10.01 9.65
CA VAL A 136 -0.10 10.45 8.26
C VAL A 136 -0.05 11.97 8.20
N THR A 137 0.94 12.50 7.49
CA THR A 137 1.14 13.93 7.26
C THR A 137 0.75 14.35 5.85
N GLY A 138 0.74 13.41 4.89
CA GLY A 138 0.39 13.68 3.51
C GLY A 138 -0.19 12.45 2.82
N VAL A 139 -1.16 12.70 1.94
CA VAL A 139 -1.80 11.68 1.10
C VAL A 139 -1.90 12.21 -0.31
N LYS A 140 -1.35 11.48 -1.28
CA LYS A 140 -1.44 11.81 -2.71
C LYS A 140 -1.91 10.59 -3.48
N SER A 141 -3.11 10.69 -4.08
CA SER A 141 -3.59 9.68 -5.03
C SER A 141 -3.09 10.01 -6.43
N VAL A 142 -2.55 9.01 -7.12
CA VAL A 142 -2.08 9.11 -8.50
C VAL A 142 -2.63 7.95 -9.32
N ARG A 143 -2.68 8.13 -10.64
CA ARG A 143 -2.91 7.04 -11.59
C ARG A 143 -1.57 6.64 -12.20
N VAL A 144 -1.28 5.35 -12.21
CA VAL A 144 -0.02 4.78 -12.71
C VAL A 144 -0.34 3.55 -13.54
N ALA A 145 0.30 3.43 -14.69
CA ALA A 145 0.21 2.25 -15.55
C ALA A 145 1.48 1.41 -15.44
N HIS A 146 2.64 2.02 -15.17
CA HIS A 146 3.88 1.29 -14.97
C HIS A 146 4.40 1.42 -13.54
N VAL A 147 4.89 0.31 -12.99
CA VAL A 147 5.55 0.29 -11.69
C VAL A 147 6.95 -0.28 -11.85
N ARG A 148 7.93 0.46 -11.34
CA ARG A 148 9.30 0.01 -11.15
C ARG A 148 9.60 0.02 -9.66
N ILE A 149 10.20 -1.03 -9.14
CA ILE A 149 10.52 -1.14 -7.71
C ILE A 149 11.99 -1.46 -7.58
N SER A 150 12.82 -0.65 -6.94
CA SER A 150 14.14 -1.10 -6.47
C SER A 150 13.91 -1.79 -5.13
N VAL A 151 14.27 -3.06 -4.98
CA VAL A 151 14.20 -3.74 -3.67
C VAL A 151 15.39 -3.30 -2.83
N ASP A 152 15.13 -3.00 -1.55
CA ASP A 152 16.22 -2.98 -0.57
C ASP A 152 16.53 -4.42 -0.14
N THR A 153 17.70 -4.92 -0.52
CA THR A 153 18.15 -6.28 -0.16
C THR A 153 18.50 -6.43 1.33
N ASN A 154 18.58 -5.33 2.10
CA ASN A 154 18.92 -5.32 3.51
C ASN A 154 17.72 -5.07 4.43
N ASP A 155 16.57 -4.67 3.91
CA ASP A 155 15.45 -4.21 4.76
C ASP A 155 14.74 -5.34 5.49
N PHE A 156 15.17 -6.59 5.27
CA PHE A 156 15.01 -7.61 6.28
C PHE A 156 16.21 -8.55 6.30
N SER A 157 16.74 -8.78 7.48
CA SER A 157 17.38 -10.04 7.87
C SER A 157 16.38 -11.23 7.79
N ARG A 158 15.66 -11.38 6.68
CA ARG A 158 14.75 -12.48 6.38
C ARG A 158 15.52 -13.53 5.61
N VAL A 159 15.78 -14.64 6.30
CA VAL A 159 15.95 -15.93 5.64
C VAL A 159 14.62 -16.25 4.96
N TYR A 160 14.61 -16.31 3.64
CA TYR A 160 13.49 -16.91 2.92
C TYR A 160 13.47 -18.40 3.28
N PRO A 161 12.39 -18.93 3.89
CA PRO A 161 12.24 -20.37 3.93
C PRO A 161 12.14 -20.89 2.47
N PRO A 162 12.70 -22.09 2.20
CA PRO A 162 12.75 -22.66 0.86
C PRO A 162 11.36 -22.88 0.25
#